data_AF-A0A5S6QI82-F1
#
_entry.id   AF-A0A5S6QI82-F1
#
_cell.length_a   1.000
_cell.length_b   1.000
_cell.length_c   1.000
_cell.angle_alpha   90.00
_cell.angle_beta   90.00
_cell.angle_gamma   90.00
#
_symmetry.space_group_name_H-M   'P 1'
#
loop_
_entity.id
_entity.type
_entity.pdbx_description
1 polymer ?
#
loop_
_entity_poly.entity_id
_entity_poly.type
_entity_poly.pdbx_seq_one_letter_code
_entity_poly.pdbx_strand_id
1 'polypeptide(L)'
;MSCGEFYNFPNLCELRNKGQISEEDIEVYWRHLESLHQDFIERFQDIFSLEVPDWVMNPLSGVENAEVKLQEELLELQVNEELKPKFKLGYRTFWLQRDISRLYPRLWPIVRNLLISFPSSYLVERGFSVVADLLTKKRNKL
;
A
#
# COMPACT_ATOMS: atom_id res chain seq x y z
N MET A 1 -19.46 -12.65 6.40
CA MET A 1 -20.14 -11.55 7.14
C MET A 1 -21.58 -11.99 7.39
N SER A 2 -22.16 -11.73 8.56
CA SER A 2 -23.60 -12.01 8.76
C SER A 2 -24.44 -11.12 7.82
N CYS A 3 -25.61 -11.60 7.42
CA CYS A 3 -26.52 -11.05 6.40
C CYS A 3 -27.17 -9.68 6.77
N GLY A 4 -26.40 -8.76 7.37
CA GLY A 4 -26.90 -7.53 7.98
C GLY A 4 -26.35 -6.22 7.41
N GLU A 5 -25.14 -6.17 6.87
CA GLU A 5 -24.48 -4.87 6.62
C GLU A 5 -24.00 -4.69 5.19
N PHE A 6 -24.94 -4.35 4.29
CA PHE A 6 -24.65 -3.83 2.94
C PHE A 6 -24.21 -2.35 2.95
N TYR A 7 -23.64 -1.87 4.06
CA TYR A 7 -23.24 -0.46 4.23
C TYR A 7 -22.27 -0.01 3.13
N ASN A 8 -21.35 -0.90 2.72
CA ASN A 8 -20.39 -0.65 1.66
C ASN A 8 -20.98 -0.77 0.24
N PHE A 9 -22.23 -1.25 0.12
CA PHE A 9 -22.90 -1.54 -1.15
C PHE A 9 -24.32 -0.96 -1.18
N PRO A 10 -24.47 0.38 -1.24
CA PRO A 10 -25.76 1.07 -1.14
C PRO A 10 -26.78 0.57 -2.19
N ASN A 11 -26.34 0.32 -3.42
CA ASN A 11 -27.20 -0.21 -4.49
C ASN A 11 -27.73 -1.62 -4.18
N LEU A 12 -26.91 -2.47 -3.56
CA LEU A 12 -27.31 -3.83 -3.22
C LEU A 12 -28.32 -3.82 -2.05
N CYS A 13 -28.15 -2.89 -1.11
CA CYS A 13 -29.09 -2.62 -0.04
C CYS A 13 -30.47 -2.18 -0.59
N GLU A 14 -30.49 -1.27 -1.57
CA GLU A 14 -31.73 -0.85 -2.23
C GLU A 14 -32.45 -1.99 -2.95
N LEU A 15 -31.71 -2.83 -3.68
CA LEU A 15 -32.27 -3.97 -4.42
C LEU A 15 -32.85 -5.01 -3.46
N ARG A 16 -32.20 -5.25 -2.31
CA ARG A 16 -32.72 -6.10 -1.24
C ARG A 16 -34.01 -5.55 -0.62
N ASN A 17 -34.03 -4.25 -0.28
CA ASN A 17 -35.22 -3.61 0.30
C ASN A 17 -36.42 -3.62 -0.66
N LYS A 18 -36.17 -3.58 -1.97
CA LYS A 18 -37.20 -3.68 -3.01
C LYS A 18 -37.63 -5.14 -3.31
N GLY A 19 -37.04 -6.14 -2.66
CA GLY A 19 -37.32 -7.56 -2.89
C GLY A 19 -36.90 -8.05 -4.28
N GLN A 20 -35.92 -7.38 -4.91
CA GLN A 20 -35.50 -7.63 -6.30
C GLN A 20 -34.28 -8.55 -6.41
N ILE A 21 -33.75 -9.02 -5.29
CA ILE A 21 -32.58 -9.90 -5.21
C ILE A 21 -32.88 -11.06 -4.26
N SER A 22 -32.60 -12.28 -4.67
CA SER A 22 -32.82 -13.46 -3.83
C SER A 22 -31.62 -13.73 -2.91
N GLU A 23 -31.76 -14.67 -1.97
CA GLU A 23 -30.62 -15.11 -1.16
C GLU A 23 -29.57 -15.84 -2.02
N GLU A 24 -29.98 -16.56 -3.07
CA GLU A 24 -29.06 -17.20 -4.01
C GLU A 24 -28.20 -16.19 -4.76
N ASP A 25 -28.79 -15.06 -5.18
CA ASP A 25 -28.05 -13.97 -5.84
C ASP A 25 -27.02 -13.33 -4.91
N ILE A 26 -27.37 -13.15 -3.64
CA ILE A 26 -26.46 -12.64 -2.59
C ILE A 26 -25.29 -13.61 -2.39
N GLU A 27 -25.55 -14.92 -2.38
CA GLU A 27 -24.53 -15.95 -2.22
C GLU A 27 -23.56 -15.98 -3.42
N VAL A 28 -24.06 -15.77 -4.64
CA VAL A 28 -23.19 -15.62 -5.83
C VAL A 28 -22.32 -14.39 -5.72
N TYR A 29 -22.89 -13.26 -5.29
CA TYR A 29 -22.13 -12.02 -5.08
C TYR A 29 -21.06 -12.18 -3.99
N TRP A 30 -21.39 -12.85 -2.89
CA TRP A 30 -20.46 -13.17 -1.81
C TRP A 30 -19.28 -13.99 -2.32
N ARG A 31 -19.54 -15.09 -3.04
CA ARG A 31 -18.49 -15.93 -3.64
C ARG A 31 -17.61 -15.13 -4.60
N HIS A 32 -18.17 -14.18 -5.34
CA HIS A 32 -17.39 -13.31 -6.20
C HIS A 32 -16.46 -12.38 -5.40
N LEU A 33 -16.96 -11.77 -4.31
CA LEU A 33 -16.13 -10.94 -3.43
C LEU A 33 -15.03 -11.74 -2.75
N GLU A 34 -15.30 -12.98 -2.35
CA GLU A 34 -14.30 -13.87 -1.77
C GLU A 34 -13.21 -14.23 -2.80
N SER A 35 -13.61 -14.56 -4.03
CA SER A 35 -12.66 -14.78 -5.13
C SER A 35 -11.83 -13.54 -5.43
N LEU A 36 -12.46 -12.36 -5.42
CA LEU A 36 -11.76 -11.09 -5.63
C LEU A 36 -10.78 -10.81 -4.49
N HIS A 37 -11.18 -11.05 -3.24
CA HIS A 37 -10.31 -10.90 -2.07
C HIS A 37 -9.09 -11.82 -2.15
N GLN A 38 -9.29 -13.08 -2.54
CA GLN A 38 -8.20 -14.02 -2.72
C GLN A 38 -7.25 -13.58 -3.85
N ASP A 39 -7.80 -13.07 -4.95
CA ASP A 39 -7.04 -12.49 -6.05
C ASP A 39 -6.25 -11.25 -5.59
N PHE A 40 -6.81 -10.40 -4.71
CA PHE A 40 -6.05 -9.32 -4.05
C PHE A 40 -4.91 -9.87 -3.19
N ILE A 41 -5.17 -10.86 -2.34
CA ILE A 41 -4.12 -11.44 -1.48
C ILE A 41 -2.96 -11.97 -2.32
N GLU A 42 -3.25 -12.75 -3.37
CA GLU A 42 -2.24 -13.32 -4.25
C GLU A 42 -1.50 -12.22 -5.02
N ARG A 43 -2.23 -11.24 -5.55
CA ARG A 43 -1.64 -10.17 -6.38
C ARG A 43 -0.78 -9.18 -5.62
N PHE A 44 -1.10 -8.93 -4.35
CA PHE A 44 -0.43 -7.94 -3.52
C PHE A 44 0.32 -8.60 -2.35
N GLN A 45 0.62 -9.91 -2.45
CA GLN A 45 1.35 -10.63 -1.42
C GLN A 45 2.70 -9.99 -1.13
N ASP A 46 3.40 -9.53 -2.16
CA ASP A 46 4.66 -8.80 -2.08
C ASP A 46 4.54 -7.54 -1.21
N ILE A 47 3.47 -6.77 -1.40
CA ILE A 47 3.12 -5.60 -0.60
C ILE A 47 2.80 -5.99 0.85
N PHE A 48 2.00 -7.03 1.06
CA PHE A 48 1.66 -7.49 2.41
C PHE A 48 2.87 -8.06 3.16
N SER A 49 3.84 -8.62 2.43
CA SER A 49 5.10 -9.15 2.98
C SER A 49 6.19 -8.08 3.14
N LEU A 50 5.94 -6.84 2.69
CA LEU A 50 6.94 -5.79 2.75
C LEU A 50 7.13 -5.33 4.20
N GLU A 51 8.31 -5.60 4.74
CA GLU A 51 8.72 -5.07 6.02
C GLU A 51 9.21 -3.63 5.86
N VAL A 52 8.46 -2.68 6.43
CA VAL A 52 8.86 -1.28 6.51
C VAL A 52 9.65 -1.09 7.80
N PRO A 53 10.94 -0.72 7.74
CA PRO A 53 11.71 -0.50 8.95
C PRO A 53 11.15 0.63 9.80
N ASP A 54 11.14 0.47 11.12
CA ASP A 54 10.58 1.44 12.06
C ASP A 54 11.20 2.83 11.90
N TRP A 55 12.50 2.88 11.61
CA TRP A 55 13.23 4.14 11.39
C TRP A 55 12.74 4.91 10.16
N VAL A 56 12.02 4.29 9.22
CA VAL A 56 11.39 5.01 8.11
C VAL A 56 10.15 5.77 8.59
N MET A 57 9.38 5.19 9.50
CA MET A 57 8.20 5.84 10.09
C MET A 57 8.58 6.83 11.19
N ASN A 58 9.61 6.49 11.96
CA ASN A 58 10.15 7.30 13.04
C ASN A 58 11.69 7.32 12.99
N PRO A 59 12.28 8.18 12.14
CA PRO A 59 13.75 8.30 12.03
C PRO A 59 14.45 8.74 13.31
N LEU A 60 13.68 9.29 14.27
CA LEU A 60 14.19 9.71 15.58
C LEU A 60 14.11 8.60 16.63
N SER A 61 13.55 7.42 16.29
CA SER A 61 13.62 6.21 17.13
C SER A 61 14.89 5.42 16.87
N GLY A 62 15.29 4.59 17.84
CA GLY A 62 16.57 3.86 17.87
C GLY A 62 16.91 3.06 16.62
N VAL A 63 18.21 2.72 16.49
CA VAL A 63 18.80 2.09 15.29
C VAL A 63 18.80 0.56 15.33
N GLU A 64 18.15 -0.05 16.32
CA GLU A 64 18.27 -1.48 16.65
C GLU A 64 17.88 -2.39 15.48
N ASN A 65 16.87 -1.99 14.69
CA ASN A 65 16.35 -2.76 13.56
C ASN A 65 16.99 -2.36 12.21
N ALA A 66 18.03 -1.51 12.22
CA ALA A 66 18.70 -1.06 11.00
C ALA A 66 19.97 -1.87 10.72
N GLU A 67 20.22 -2.14 9.43
CA GLU A 67 21.49 -2.73 8.99
C GLU A 67 22.68 -1.88 9.44
N VAL A 68 23.78 -2.52 9.85
CA VAL A 68 24.98 -1.87 10.40
C VAL A 68 25.49 -0.72 9.50
N LYS A 69 25.45 -0.89 8.19
CA LYS A 69 25.87 0.13 7.19
C LYS A 69 25.01 1.42 7.19
N LEU A 70 23.81 1.36 7.77
CA LEU A 70 22.87 2.47 7.85
C LEU A 70 22.89 3.16 9.22
N GLN A 71 23.35 2.45 10.26
CA GLN A 71 23.31 2.93 11.64
C GLN A 71 24.09 4.24 11.82
N GLU A 72 25.22 4.41 11.14
CA GLU A 72 25.99 5.67 11.20
C GLU A 72 25.15 6.88 10.74
N GLU A 73 24.51 6.81 9.57
CA GLU A 73 23.67 7.93 9.08
C GLU A 73 22.45 8.14 9.96
N LEU A 74 21.87 7.06 10.51
CA LEU A 74 20.73 7.17 11.43
C LEU A 74 21.12 7.85 12.74
N LEU A 75 22.28 7.53 13.30
CA LEU A 75 22.79 8.18 14.50
C LEU A 75 23.06 9.67 14.24
N GLU A 76 23.71 10.00 13.12
CA GLU A 76 23.92 11.40 12.69
C GLU A 76 22.59 12.16 12.54
N LEU A 77 21.59 11.51 11.95
CA LEU A 77 20.25 12.08 11.78
C LEU A 77 19.59 12.33 13.13
N GLN A 78 19.67 11.38 14.08
CA GLN A 78 19.06 11.49 15.40
C GLN A 78 19.66 12.61 16.26
N VAL A 79 20.97 12.84 16.15
CA VAL A 79 21.65 13.92 16.89
C VAL A 79 21.50 15.29 16.21
N ASN A 80 20.97 15.33 15.00
CA ASN A 80 20.77 16.58 14.26
C ASN A 80 19.58 17.39 14.82
N GLU A 81 19.88 18.34 15.71
CA GLU A 81 18.89 19.22 16.34
C GLU A 81 18.10 20.08 15.34
N GLU A 82 18.64 20.38 14.16
CA GLU A 82 17.93 21.15 13.14
C GLU A 82 16.80 20.35 12.47
N LEU A 83 16.93 19.01 12.45
CA LEU A 83 15.97 18.10 11.82
C LEU A 83 14.83 17.69 12.75
N LYS A 84 15.07 17.62 14.06
CA LYS A 84 14.04 17.32 15.08
C LYS A 84 12.77 18.16 14.95
N PRO A 85 12.81 19.51 14.85
CA PRO A 85 11.60 20.30 14.70
C PRO A 85 10.89 20.05 13.36
N LYS A 86 11.63 19.69 12.30
CA LYS A 86 11.05 19.44 10.97
C LYS A 86 10.23 18.14 10.93
N PHE A 87 10.53 17.19 11.82
CA PHE A 87 9.75 15.94 11.93
C PHE A 87 8.31 16.17 12.40
N LYS A 88 8.01 17.31 13.05
CA LYS A 88 6.63 17.65 13.49
C LYS A 88 5.61 17.71 12.35
N LEU A 89 6.06 17.86 11.10
CA LEU A 89 5.22 17.86 9.90
C LEU A 89 4.93 16.44 9.36
N GLY A 90 5.38 15.40 10.06
CA GLY A 90 5.21 13.99 9.70
C GLY A 90 6.37 13.42 8.89
N TYR A 91 6.52 12.09 8.93
CA TYR A 91 7.64 11.35 8.32
C TYR A 91 7.74 11.56 6.80
N ARG A 92 6.62 11.63 6.08
CA ARG A 92 6.63 11.84 4.62
C ARG A 92 7.25 13.19 4.26
N THR A 93 6.77 14.25 4.90
CA THR A 93 7.28 15.62 4.69
C THR A 93 8.73 15.74 5.13
N PHE A 94 9.10 15.05 6.20
CA PHE A 94 10.48 14.98 6.70
C PHE A 94 11.42 14.40 5.65
N TRP A 95 11.13 13.20 5.15
CA TRP A 95 12.00 12.49 4.20
C TRP A 95 12.09 13.16 2.83
N LEU A 96 11.00 13.76 2.34
CA LEU A 96 10.94 14.39 1.01
C LEU A 96 11.68 15.74 0.92
N GLN A 97 12.37 16.17 1.97
CA GLN A 97 13.17 17.40 1.96
C GLN A 97 14.39 17.26 1.05
N ARG A 98 14.73 18.34 0.35
CA ARG A 98 15.88 18.35 -0.59
C ARG A 98 17.19 17.98 0.09
N ASP A 99 17.41 18.47 1.31
CA ASP A 99 18.66 18.28 2.04
C ASP A 99 18.88 16.83 2.49
N ILE A 100 17.81 16.11 2.82
CA ILE A 100 17.88 14.71 3.29
C ILE A 100 18.54 13.81 2.25
N SER A 101 18.20 14.00 0.97
CA SER A 101 18.78 13.22 -0.12
C SER A 101 20.30 13.40 -0.28
N ARG A 102 20.82 14.56 0.12
CA ARG A 102 22.24 14.92 0.03
C ARG A 102 23.00 14.55 1.30
N LEU A 103 22.38 14.74 2.46
CA LEU A 103 22.99 14.50 3.78
C LEU A 103 23.02 13.01 4.14
N TYR A 104 22.01 12.24 3.72
CA TYR A 104 21.89 10.83 4.07
C TYR A 104 21.75 9.96 2.81
N PRO A 105 22.81 9.86 1.99
CA PRO A 105 22.77 9.18 0.70
C PRO A 105 22.58 7.65 0.82
N ARG A 106 22.86 7.02 1.97
CA ARG A 106 22.61 5.59 2.18
C ARG A 106 21.17 5.32 2.62
N LEU A 107 20.58 6.21 3.42
CA LEU A 107 19.18 6.09 3.85
C LEU A 107 18.19 6.46 2.74
N TRP A 108 18.49 7.52 1.99
CA TRP A 108 17.54 8.09 1.02
C TRP A 108 17.05 7.12 -0.06
N PRO A 109 17.87 6.26 -0.70
CA PRO A 109 17.39 5.30 -1.69
C PRO A 109 16.34 4.34 -1.14
N ILE A 110 16.51 3.87 0.10
CA ILE A 110 15.59 2.94 0.76
C ILE A 110 14.25 3.64 1.00
N VAL A 111 14.30 4.82 1.60
CA VAL A 111 13.12 5.65 1.87
C VAL A 111 12.40 6.05 0.59
N ARG A 112 13.14 6.45 -0.45
CA ARG A 112 12.61 6.77 -1.77
C ARG A 112 11.86 5.58 -2.35
N ASN A 113 12.43 4.38 -2.28
CA ASN A 113 11.80 3.17 -2.78
C ASN A 113 10.51 2.86 -2.01
N LEU A 114 10.47 3.06 -0.70
CA LEU A 114 9.27 2.80 0.11
C LEU A 114 8.18 3.86 -0.10
N LEU A 115 8.56 5.14 -0.20
CA LEU A 115 7.60 6.26 -0.27
C LEU A 115 7.10 6.58 -1.68
N ILE A 116 7.92 6.37 -2.73
CA ILE A 116 7.60 6.80 -4.11
C ILE A 116 7.11 5.64 -4.99
N SER A 117 7.58 4.41 -4.76
CA SER A 117 7.26 3.27 -5.64
C SER A 117 5.83 2.78 -5.49
N PHE A 118 5.19 3.04 -4.34
CA PHE A 118 3.86 2.49 -4.04
C PHE A 118 2.72 3.01 -4.93
N PRO A 119 2.61 4.31 -5.25
CA PRO A 119 1.44 4.80 -5.99
C PRO A 119 1.59 4.84 -7.52
N SER A 120 2.80 4.94 -8.07
CA SER A 120 2.96 5.43 -9.46
C SER A 120 3.40 4.40 -10.50
N SER A 121 4.34 3.51 -10.19
CA SER A 121 4.81 2.50 -11.17
C SER A 121 4.07 1.19 -11.05
N TYR A 122 3.93 0.67 -9.84
CA TYR A 122 3.25 -0.61 -9.59
C TYR A 122 1.77 -0.58 -9.98
N LEU A 123 1.01 0.44 -9.59
CA LEU A 123 -0.40 0.57 -9.97
C LEU A 123 -0.59 0.69 -11.49
N VAL A 124 0.37 1.32 -12.17
CA VAL A 124 0.32 1.51 -13.62
C VAL A 124 0.69 0.22 -14.36
N GLU A 125 1.81 -0.42 -14.03
CA GLU A 125 2.22 -1.69 -14.63
C GLU A 125 1.21 -2.80 -14.40
N ARG A 126 0.65 -2.90 -13.18
CA ARG A 126 -0.36 -3.90 -12.86
C ARG A 126 -1.71 -3.57 -13.50
N GLY A 127 -2.10 -2.30 -13.55
CA GLY A 127 -3.28 -1.85 -14.29
C GLY A 127 -3.19 -2.23 -15.77
N PHE A 128 -2.03 -2.02 -16.39
CA PHE A 128 -1.79 -2.42 -17.77
C PHE A 128 -1.78 -3.94 -17.97
N SER A 129 -1.24 -4.72 -17.02
CA SER A 129 -1.26 -6.18 -17.07
C SER A 129 -2.69 -6.74 -17.05
N VAL A 130 -3.56 -6.22 -16.17
CA VAL A 130 -4.98 -6.62 -16.13
C VAL A 130 -5.69 -6.30 -17.44
N VAL A 131 -5.45 -5.12 -18.02
CA VAL A 131 -6.01 -4.74 -19.31
C VAL A 131 -5.51 -5.68 -20.41
N ALA A 132 -4.23 -6.04 -20.41
CA ALA A 132 -3.65 -6.98 -21.36
C ALA A 132 -4.28 -8.37 -21.28
N ASP A 133 -4.47 -8.91 -20.06
CA ASP A 133 -5.14 -10.19 -19.82
C ASP A 133 -6.61 -10.20 -20.25
N LEU A 134 -7.31 -9.08 -20.03
CA LEU A 134 -8.69 -8.91 -20.50
C LEU A 134 -8.75 -8.91 -22.03
N LEU A 135 -7.83 -8.21 -22.68
CA LEU A 135 -7.75 -8.15 -24.15
C LEU A 135 -7.39 -9.50 -24.76
N THR A 136 -6.45 -10.26 -24.19
CA THR A 136 -6.07 -11.59 -24.68
C THR A 136 -7.17 -12.63 -24.46
N LYS A 137 -7.83 -12.63 -23.29
CA LYS A 137 -8.97 -13.54 -23.03
C LYS A 137 -10.18 -13.25 -23.92
N LYS A 138 -10.44 -11.98 -24.27
CA LYS A 138 -11.51 -11.61 -25.21
C LYS A 138 -11.20 -12.06 -26.65
N ARG A 139 -9.91 -12.12 -27.01
CA ARG A 139 -9.43 -12.48 -28.35
C ARG A 139 -9.35 -13.99 -28.58
N ASN A 140 -9.15 -14.78 -27.53
CA ASN A 140 -9.14 -16.25 -27.56
C ASN A 140 -10.53 -16.91 -27.49
N LYS A 141 -11.62 -16.13 -27.65
CA LYS A 141 -13.01 -16.60 -27.75
C LYS A 141 -13.50 -16.67 -29.21
N LEU A 142 -12.62 -17.02 -30.15
CA LEU A 142 -12.96 -17.32 -31.55
C LEU A 142 -12.99 -18.83 -31.77
#